data_AF-A0A438I525-F1
#
_entry.id   AF-A0A438I525-F1
#
_cell.length_a   1.000
_cell.length_b   1.000
_cell.length_c   1.000
_cell.angle_alpha   90.00
_cell.angle_beta   90.00
_cell.angle_gamma   90.00
#
_symmetry.space_group_name_H-M   'P 1'
#
loop_
_entity.id
_entity.type
_entity.pdbx_description
1 polymer ?
#
loop_
_entity_poly.entity_id
_entity_poly.type
_entity_poly.pdbx_seq_one_letter_code
_entity_poly.pdbx_strand_id
1 'polypeptide(L)'
;MITSEKLEANILEVDRVQWRKVDAQSCSVLWQSVDPKILLHLRAYKTCFKFWNQAKGLCTNDIQRLYKVASSIVNVRQQDMNLSTYIGQIASLKEEFLTVMPLTTDVGDQRIH
;
A
#
# COMPACT_ATOMS: atom_id res chain seq x y z
N MET A 1 14.80 -8.50 5.82
CA MET A 1 13.41 -8.96 5.75
C MET A 1 13.22 -10.09 6.76
N ILE A 2 12.66 -9.81 7.93
CA ILE A 2 12.35 -10.84 8.93
C ILE A 2 10.98 -11.42 8.53
N THR A 3 10.94 -12.71 8.21
CA THR A 3 9.69 -13.40 7.84
C THR A 3 8.74 -13.47 9.04
N SER A 4 7.43 -13.40 8.80
CA SER A 4 6.37 -13.46 9.82
C SER A 4 6.53 -14.64 10.78
N GLU A 5 7.05 -15.77 10.28
CA GLU A 5 7.33 -16.99 11.05
C GLU A 5 8.41 -16.77 12.13
N LYS A 6 9.38 -15.90 11.85
CA LYS A 6 10.51 -15.61 12.73
C LYS A 6 10.11 -14.66 13.88
N LEU A 7 9.04 -13.88 13.72
CA LEU A 7 8.47 -13.07 14.81
C LEU A 7 7.58 -13.94 15.71
N GLU A 8 6.79 -14.85 15.15
CA GLU A 8 5.98 -15.81 15.91
C GLU A 8 6.85 -16.72 16.80
N ALA A 9 8.05 -17.08 16.32
CA ALA A 9 9.00 -17.93 17.05
C ALA A 9 9.45 -17.37 18.42
N ASN A 10 9.44 -16.04 18.60
CA ASN A 10 9.95 -15.37 19.81
C ASN A 10 8.88 -15.13 20.90
N ILE A 11 7.63 -15.51 20.66
CA ILE A 11 6.51 -15.31 21.59
C ILE A 11 6.31 -16.58 22.43
N LEU A 12 6.21 -16.45 23.76
CA LEU A 12 5.91 -17.55 24.69
C LEU A 12 4.60 -18.25 24.30
N GLU A 13 4.52 -19.57 24.52
CA GLU A 13 3.40 -20.39 24.02
C GLU A 13 2.03 -19.97 24.59
N VAL A 14 2.01 -19.49 25.85
CA VAL A 14 0.82 -18.91 26.50
C VAL A 14 0.36 -17.60 25.82
N ASP A 15 1.32 -16.76 25.42
CA ASP A 15 1.06 -15.49 24.76
C ASP A 15 0.56 -15.71 23.34
N ARG A 16 0.99 -16.78 22.66
CA ARG A 16 0.49 -17.15 21.32
C ARG A 16 -1.00 -17.48 21.33
N VAL A 17 -1.49 -18.18 22.35
CA VAL A 17 -2.91 -18.56 22.45
C VAL A 17 -3.78 -17.32 22.68
N GLN A 18 -3.37 -16.43 23.57
CA GLN A 18 -4.07 -15.17 23.80
C GLN A 18 -4.03 -14.27 22.57
N TRP A 19 -2.88 -14.18 21.90
CA TRP A 19 -2.74 -13.44 20.64
C TRP A 19 -3.67 -13.95 19.54
N ARG A 20 -3.76 -15.28 19.36
CA ARG A 20 -4.67 -15.86 18.36
C ARG A 20 -6.13 -15.53 18.65
N LYS A 21 -6.53 -15.47 19.92
CA LYS A 21 -7.88 -15.08 20.32
C LYS A 21 -8.18 -13.62 19.97
N VAL A 22 -7.25 -12.72 20.28
CA VAL A 22 -7.37 -11.28 19.95
C VAL A 22 -7.35 -11.04 18.44
N ASP A 23 -6.49 -11.74 17.71
CA ASP A 23 -6.41 -11.67 16.25
C ASP A 23 -7.73 -12.13 15.59
N ALA A 24 -8.28 -13.28 16.03
CA ALA A 24 -9.54 -13.79 15.52
C ALA A 24 -10.72 -12.84 15.77
N GLN A 25 -10.78 -12.23 16.97
CA GLN A 25 -11.79 -11.21 17.30
C GLN A 25 -11.64 -9.97 16.41
N SER A 26 -10.42 -9.48 16.26
CA SER A 26 -10.10 -8.33 15.41
C SER A 26 -10.49 -8.58 13.96
N CYS A 27 -10.32 -9.81 13.46
CA CYS A 27 -10.70 -10.15 12.11
C CYS A 27 -12.19 -10.23 11.89
N SER A 28 -12.94 -10.75 12.86
CA SER A 28 -14.40 -10.73 12.78
C SER A 28 -14.92 -9.30 12.59
N VAL A 29 -14.38 -8.33 13.33
CA VAL A 29 -14.77 -6.91 13.23
C VAL A 29 -14.30 -6.30 11.90
N LEU A 30 -13.05 -6.57 11.52
CA LEU A 30 -12.47 -6.07 10.26
C LEU A 30 -13.28 -6.55 9.04
N TRP A 31 -13.57 -7.85 8.96
CA TRP A 31 -14.32 -8.43 7.84
C TRP A 31 -15.77 -7.94 7.75
N GLN A 32 -16.36 -7.50 8.86
CA GLN A 32 -17.69 -6.87 8.87
C GLN A 32 -17.67 -5.40 8.39
N SER A 33 -16.52 -4.73 8.52
CA SER A 33 -16.38 -3.30 8.21
C SER A 33 -15.86 -3.02 6.80
N VAL A 34 -15.31 -4.04 6.14
CA VAL A 34 -14.66 -3.92 4.82
C VAL A 34 -15.67 -4.20 3.70
N ASP A 35 -15.60 -3.40 2.64
CA ASP A 35 -16.42 -3.61 1.43
C ASP A 35 -16.29 -5.05 0.89
N PRO A 36 -17.39 -5.73 0.53
CA PRO A 36 -17.37 -7.12 0.06
C PRO A 36 -16.42 -7.39 -1.12
N LYS A 37 -16.17 -6.41 -2.00
CA LYS A 37 -15.23 -6.54 -3.13
C LYS A 37 -13.78 -6.59 -2.65
N ILE A 38 -13.45 -5.82 -1.62
CA ILE A 38 -12.14 -5.84 -0.97
C ILE A 38 -12.00 -7.14 -0.17
N LEU A 39 -13.06 -7.53 0.57
CA LEU A 39 -13.10 -8.75 1.38
C LEU A 39 -12.74 -10.01 0.59
N LEU A 40 -13.15 -10.10 -0.68
CA LEU A 40 -12.82 -11.22 -1.58
C LEU A 40 -11.30 -11.40 -1.76
N HIS A 41 -10.56 -10.30 -1.86
CA HIS A 41 -9.11 -10.28 -1.98
C HIS A 41 -8.42 -10.56 -0.65
N LEU A 42 -9.08 -10.23 0.48
CA LEU A 42 -8.54 -10.42 1.82
C LEU A 42 -8.64 -11.87 2.32
N ARG A 43 -9.48 -12.71 1.69
CA ARG A 43 -9.71 -14.11 2.10
C ARG A 43 -8.45 -15.00 2.03
N ALA A 44 -7.43 -14.58 1.29
CA ALA A 44 -6.13 -15.26 1.25
C ALA A 44 -5.36 -15.15 2.59
N TYR A 45 -5.66 -14.15 3.42
CA TYR A 45 -4.98 -13.93 4.70
C TYR A 45 -5.79 -14.58 5.84
N LYS A 46 -5.20 -15.61 6.45
CA LYS A 46 -5.83 -16.38 7.53
C LYS A 46 -5.87 -15.66 8.89
N THR A 47 -5.12 -14.58 9.06
CA THR A 47 -4.99 -13.81 10.31
C THR A 47 -4.88 -12.31 10.00
N CYS A 48 -5.35 -11.48 10.93
CA CYS A 48 -5.32 -10.03 10.79
C CYS A 48 -3.91 -9.51 10.86
N PHE A 49 -3.06 -10.15 11.65
CA PHE A 49 -1.64 -9.89 11.69
C PHE A 49 -0.97 -10.05 10.31
N LYS A 50 -1.29 -11.13 9.57
CA LYS A 50 -0.74 -11.35 8.22
C LYS A 50 -1.27 -10.32 7.22
N PHE A 51 -2.57 -10.05 7.27
CA PHE A 51 -3.17 -8.99 6.47
C PHE A 51 -2.51 -7.63 6.73
N TRP A 52 -2.42 -7.23 8.00
CA TRP A 52 -1.82 -5.97 8.41
C TRP A 52 -0.37 -5.83 7.98
N ASN A 53 0.45 -6.87 8.16
CA ASN A 53 1.84 -6.82 7.72
C ASN A 53 1.96 -6.67 6.20
N GLN A 54 1.09 -7.34 5.44
CA GLN A 54 1.08 -7.21 3.98
C GLN A 54 0.60 -5.82 3.55
N ALA A 55 -0.50 -5.34 4.12
CA ALA A 55 -1.05 -4.01 3.85
C ALA A 55 -0.03 -2.91 4.23
N LYS A 56 0.63 -3.07 5.38
CA LYS A 56 1.72 -2.21 5.82
C LYS A 56 2.87 -2.22 4.83
N GLY A 57 3.30 -3.39 4.36
CA GLY A 57 4.34 -3.53 3.34
C GLY A 57 4.00 -2.80 2.04
N LEU A 58 2.79 -3.04 1.51
CA LEU A 58 2.27 -2.37 0.31
C LEU A 58 2.26 -0.85 0.48
N CYS A 59 1.64 -0.37 1.56
CA CYS A 59 1.57 1.06 1.86
C CYS A 59 2.97 1.70 2.05
N THR A 60 3.89 1.03 2.74
CA THR A 60 5.26 1.55 2.91
C THR A 60 6.05 1.59 1.59
N ASN A 61 5.85 0.62 0.71
CA ASN A 61 6.47 0.59 -0.60
C ASN A 61 5.95 1.73 -1.48
N ASP A 62 4.63 1.96 -1.46
CA ASP A 62 4.00 3.05 -2.19
C ASP A 62 4.44 4.43 -1.68
N ILE A 63 4.55 4.61 -0.36
CA ILE A 63 5.07 5.85 0.24
C ILE A 63 6.54 6.09 -0.15
N GLN A 64 7.39 5.06 -0.10
CA GLN A 64 8.80 5.18 -0.52
C GLN A 64 8.92 5.51 -2.02
N ARG A 65 8.11 4.85 -2.85
CA ARG A 65 8.07 5.09 -4.29
C ARG A 65 7.57 6.50 -4.60
N LEU A 66 6.55 6.98 -3.88
CA LEU A 66 6.06 8.34 -3.99
C LEU A 66 7.16 9.37 -3.70
N TYR A 67 7.90 9.20 -2.61
CA TYR A 67 9.01 10.09 -2.26
C TYR A 67 10.10 10.09 -3.33
N LYS A 68 10.44 8.92 -3.89
CA LYS A 68 11.41 8.82 -4.99
C LYS A 68 10.93 9.59 -6.22
N VAL A 69 9.69 9.40 -6.65
CA VAL A 69 9.13 10.08 -7.82
C VAL A 69 9.07 11.59 -7.58
N ALA A 70 8.58 12.04 -6.42
CA ALA A 70 8.53 13.46 -6.07
C ALA A 70 9.93 14.10 -6.07
N SER A 71 10.92 13.41 -5.50
CA SER A 71 12.32 13.85 -5.52
C SER A 71 12.86 13.95 -6.95
N SER A 72 12.60 12.95 -7.80
CA SER A 72 13.00 12.98 -9.22
C SER A 72 12.36 14.14 -9.98
N ILE A 73 11.08 14.44 -9.72
CA ILE A 73 10.38 15.58 -10.32
C ILE A 73 11.01 16.91 -9.93
N VAL A 74 11.28 17.12 -8.63
CA VAL A 74 11.88 18.38 -8.14
C VAL A 74 13.31 18.56 -8.67
N ASN A 75 14.01 17.46 -8.90
CA ASN A 75 15.41 17.48 -9.33
C ASN A 75 15.59 17.37 -10.86
N VAL A 76 14.53 17.19 -11.64
CA VAL A 76 14.65 17.08 -13.10
C VAL A 76 15.12 18.42 -13.68
N ARG A 77 16.16 18.37 -14.53
CA ARG A 77 16.74 19.53 -15.20
C ARG A 77 17.16 19.12 -16.60
N GLN A 78 17.07 20.03 -17.57
CA GLN A 78 17.39 19.74 -18.98
C GLN A 78 18.90 19.55 -19.26
N GLN A 79 19.78 19.69 -18.27
CA GLN A 79 21.24 19.75 -18.45
C GLN A 79 21.77 18.65 -19.39
N ASP A 80 22.49 19.08 -20.43
CA ASP A 80 23.14 18.24 -21.45
C ASP A 80 22.22 17.25 -22.19
N MET A 81 20.89 17.43 -22.10
CA MET A 81 19.90 16.61 -22.78
C MET A 81 19.26 17.36 -23.95
N ASN A 82 19.06 16.64 -25.06
CA ASN A 82 18.22 17.15 -26.13
C ASN A 82 16.77 17.32 -25.63
N LEU A 83 16.04 18.22 -26.28
CA LEU A 83 14.68 18.58 -25.87
C LEU A 83 13.72 17.39 -25.85
N SER A 84 13.84 16.47 -26.82
CA SER A 84 12.99 15.28 -26.90
C SER A 84 13.19 14.35 -25.70
N THR A 85 14.44 14.12 -25.29
CA THR A 85 14.78 13.31 -24.12
C THR A 85 14.26 13.96 -22.83
N TYR A 86 14.43 15.28 -22.67
CA TYR A 86 13.94 15.99 -21.50
C TYR A 86 12.41 15.94 -21.38
N ILE A 87 11.69 16.16 -22.48
CA ILE A 87 10.22 16.05 -22.51
C ILE A 87 9.78 14.62 -22.21
N GLY A 88 10.47 13.61 -22.75
CA GLY A 88 10.18 12.20 -22.47
C GLY A 88 10.34 11.84 -20.99
N GLN A 89 11.37 12.36 -20.33
CA GLN A 89 11.57 12.17 -18.88
C GLN A 89 10.47 12.82 -18.05
N ILE A 90 10.06 14.05 -18.37
CA ILE A 90 8.95 14.71 -17.68
C ILE A 90 7.65 13.93 -17.85
N ALA A 91 7.36 13.46 -19.07
CA ALA A 91 6.16 12.66 -19.34
C ALA A 91 6.16 11.35 -18.54
N SER A 92 7.30 10.64 -18.53
CA SER A 92 7.45 9.39 -17.76
C SER A 92 7.29 9.62 -16.25
N LEU A 93 7.92 10.66 -15.69
CA LEU A 93 7.79 10.99 -14.27
C LEU A 93 6.35 11.38 -13.90
N LYS A 94 5.64 12.09 -14.79
CA LYS A 94 4.22 12.42 -14.61
C LYS A 94 3.36 11.17 -14.58
N GLU A 95 3.56 10.23 -15.52
CA GLU A 95 2.81 8.97 -15.56
C GLU A 95 3.07 8.10 -14.32
N GLU A 96 4.34 8.02 -13.88
CA GLU A 96 4.67 7.26 -12.68
C GLU A 96 4.03 7.88 -11.43
N PHE A 97 4.05 9.22 -11.32
CA PHE A 97 3.42 9.92 -10.21
C PHE A 97 1.91 9.64 -10.14
N LEU A 98 1.20 9.71 -11.27
CA LEU A 98 -0.23 9.42 -11.35
C LEU A 98 -0.57 7.96 -11.05
N THR A 99 0.37 7.03 -11.31
CA THR A 99 0.21 5.62 -10.96
C THR A 99 0.32 5.40 -9.45
N VAL A 100 1.25 6.10 -8.79
CA VAL A 100 1.48 5.97 -7.34
C VAL A 100 0.45 6.75 -6.52
N MET A 101 -0.04 7.86 -7.06
CA MET A 101 -1.09 8.68 -6.46
C MET A 101 -2.14 8.98 -7.54
N PRO A 102 -3.15 8.09 -7.69
CA PRO A 102 -4.25 8.34 -8.60
C PRO A 102 -5.01 9.56 -8.10
N LEU A 103 -4.90 10.68 -8.82
CA LEU A 103 -5.80 11.80 -8.60
C LEU A 103 -7.18 11.34 -9.06
N THR A 104 -8.09 11.10 -8.11
CA THR A 104 -9.51 10.94 -8.43
C THR A 104 -9.98 12.29 -8.97
N THR A 105 -9.96 12.45 -10.29
CA THR A 105 -10.66 13.56 -10.96
C THR A 105 -12.17 13.38 -10.94
N ASP A 106 -12.67 12.41 -10.17
CA ASP A 106 -14.08 12.24 -9.89
C ASP A 106 -14.59 13.31 -8.93
N VAL A 107 -14.77 14.51 -9.48
CA VAL A 107 -15.69 15.53 -8.96
C VAL A 107 -17.10 15.30 -9.55
N GLY A 108 -17.31 14.20 -10.31
CA GLY A 108 -18.49 13.94 -11.12
C GLY A 108 -19.60 13.14 -10.43
N ASP A 109 -19.27 12.19 -9.55
CA ASP A 109 -20.27 11.25 -9.01
C ASP A 109 -20.85 11.63 -7.63
N GLN A 110 -20.56 12.85 -7.13
CA GLN A 110 -21.20 13.38 -5.91
C GLN A 110 -22.58 14.05 -6.14
N ARG A 111 -23.14 14.02 -7.36
CA ARG A 111 -24.54 14.40 -7.58
C ARG A 111 -25.46 13.19 -7.62
N ILE A 112 -26.02 12.89 -6.44
CA ILE A 112 -27.43 12.53 -6.22
C ILE A 112 -27.93 11.28 -6.98
N HIS A 113 -28.09 10.17 -6.26
CA HIS A 113 -29.42 9.55 -6.12
C HIS A 113 -29.54 8.73 -4.82
#